data_AF-A0A5N7BQP7-F1
#
_entry.id   AF-A0A5N7BQP7-F1
#
_cell.length_a   1.000
_cell.length_b   1.000
_cell.length_c   1.000
_cell.angle_alpha   90.00
_cell.angle_beta   90.00
_cell.angle_gamma   90.00
#
_symmetry.space_group_name_H-M   'P 1'
#
loop_
_entity.id
_entity.type
_entity.pdbx_description
1 polymer ?
#
loop_
_entity_poly.entity_id
_entity_poly.type
_entity_poly.pdbx_seq_one_letter_code
_entity_poly.pdbx_strand_id
1 'polypeptide(L)'
;MARSKTKKAEIDWNSFVQQSEPKVEDDLAETTKAYIYLVKQNLQKFISKLQPPDYVYWLKNITLRVIEGFLRWYLDNHNVEYQSGILVFARYWRVFWCQETDSLFPYVLRRKTTMLVCTTLPDEYELDLEAKTQPPVNIDDLHFSTYHLMAACKVLFATVRCRQQLSTPRKMMTSTSARPGTLIESSGYMRSNDALKWKDIELYMVKHLEDPHCQMLLMRVRHRLNKGKGNRGVPPVFTYTERNDNLGLCVIQDILDFNAQYALVAPTFTLGPKCTHMLAKIH
;
A
#
# COMPACT_ATOMS: atom_id res chain seq x y z
N MET A 1 3.49 -27.25 -24.92
CA MET A 1 2.33 -28.05 -24.47
C MET A 1 1.17 -27.13 -24.17
N ALA A 2 0.13 -27.14 -25.00
CA ALA A 2 -1.07 -26.35 -24.79
C ALA A 2 -1.88 -26.94 -23.62
N ARG A 3 -2.22 -26.12 -22.62
CA ARG A 3 -3.13 -26.53 -21.55
C ARG A 3 -4.49 -26.83 -22.16
N SER A 4 -4.84 -28.11 -22.23
CA SER A 4 -6.20 -28.57 -22.50
C SER A 4 -7.15 -27.91 -21.49
N LYS A 5 -8.08 -27.10 -22.00
CA LYS A 5 -9.18 -26.56 -21.17
C LYS A 5 -10.12 -27.72 -20.89
N THR A 6 -10.14 -28.19 -19.65
CA THR A 6 -11.14 -29.14 -19.15
C THR A 6 -12.53 -28.61 -19.52
N LYS A 7 -13.37 -29.44 -20.16
CA LYS A 7 -14.77 -29.09 -20.45
C LYS A 7 -15.45 -28.69 -19.15
N LYS A 8 -15.76 -27.40 -18.98
CA LYS A 8 -16.58 -26.91 -17.86
C LYS A 8 -17.96 -27.55 -18.01
N ALA A 9 -18.49 -28.07 -16.91
CA ALA A 9 -19.90 -28.47 -16.84
C ALA A 9 -20.78 -27.29 -17.30
N GLU A 10 -21.81 -27.61 -18.08
CA GLU A 10 -22.80 -26.64 -18.54
C GLU A 10 -23.50 -26.06 -17.30
N ILE A 11 -23.33 -24.76 -17.07
CA ILE A 11 -23.89 -24.09 -15.90
C ILE A 11 -25.37 -23.86 -16.19
N ASP A 12 -26.25 -24.42 -15.36
CA ASP A 12 -27.66 -24.02 -15.35
C ASP A 12 -27.77 -22.62 -14.73
N TRP A 13 -27.88 -21.63 -15.61
CA TRP A 13 -27.97 -20.23 -15.23
C TRP A 13 -29.24 -19.90 -14.44
N ASN A 14 -30.34 -20.64 -14.63
CA ASN A 14 -31.58 -20.41 -13.87
C ASN A 14 -31.39 -20.81 -12.40
N SER A 15 -30.78 -21.96 -12.14
CA SER A 15 -30.41 -22.36 -10.78
C SER A 15 -29.39 -21.40 -10.17
N PHE A 16 -28.39 -20.96 -10.95
CA PHE A 16 -27.34 -20.06 -10.46
C PHE A 16 -27.88 -18.70 -9.98
N VAL A 17 -28.78 -18.06 -10.73
CA VAL A 17 -29.33 -16.74 -10.37
C VAL A 17 -30.26 -16.80 -9.16
N GLN A 18 -30.85 -17.97 -8.87
CA GLN A 18 -31.69 -18.19 -7.70
C GLN A 18 -30.90 -18.54 -6.43
N GLN A 19 -29.58 -18.72 -6.53
CA GLN A 19 -28.75 -18.94 -5.35
C GLN A 19 -28.76 -17.69 -4.46
N SER A 20 -28.76 -17.89 -3.15
CA SER A 20 -28.67 -16.79 -2.21
C SER A 20 -27.37 -16.02 -2.42
N GLU A 21 -27.45 -14.70 -2.35
CA GLU A 21 -26.27 -13.86 -2.47
C GLU A 21 -25.26 -14.24 -1.38
N PRO A 22 -23.97 -14.40 -1.74
CA PRO A 22 -22.94 -14.61 -0.74
C PRO A 22 -22.94 -13.41 0.21
N LYS A 23 -23.00 -13.68 1.52
CA LYS A 23 -22.89 -12.64 2.54
C LYS A 23 -21.56 -11.91 2.34
N VAL A 24 -21.64 -10.66 1.90
CA VAL A 24 -20.49 -9.76 1.87
C VAL A 24 -20.32 -9.26 3.30
N GLU A 25 -19.20 -9.61 3.95
CA GLU A 25 -18.79 -8.95 5.19
C GLU A 25 -18.49 -7.48 4.87
N ASP A 26 -19.45 -6.61 5.14
CA ASP A 26 -19.33 -5.16 4.97
C ASP A 26 -18.67 -4.54 6.21
N ASP A 27 -17.51 -5.08 6.60
CA ASP A 27 -16.74 -4.53 7.70
C ASP A 27 -15.76 -3.50 7.16
N LEU A 28 -16.22 -2.24 7.11
CA LEU A 28 -15.32 -1.10 6.94
C LEU A 28 -14.20 -1.18 7.98
N ALA A 29 -12.97 -0.86 7.57
CA ALA A 29 -11.85 -0.78 8.49
C ALA A 29 -12.17 0.15 9.68
N GLU A 30 -11.73 -0.22 10.89
CA GLU A 30 -11.99 0.54 12.12
C GLU A 30 -11.59 2.03 12.01
N THR A 31 -10.49 2.32 11.30
CA THR A 31 -10.07 3.70 11.01
C THR A 31 -11.11 4.45 10.19
N THR A 32 -11.71 3.82 9.18
CA THR A 32 -12.77 4.39 8.37
C THR A 32 -14.02 4.65 9.21
N LYS A 33 -14.42 3.72 10.09
CA LYS A 33 -15.54 3.89 11.03
C LYS A 33 -15.32 5.11 11.93
N ALA A 34 -14.11 5.31 12.46
CA ALA A 34 -13.76 6.46 13.29
C ALA A 34 -13.87 7.80 12.53
N TYR A 35 -13.39 7.86 11.28
CA TYR A 35 -13.54 9.06 10.45
C TYR A 35 -15.00 9.37 10.12
N ILE A 36 -15.81 8.35 9.81
CA ILE A 36 -17.25 8.50 9.56
C ILE A 36 -17.95 9.07 10.80
N TYR A 37 -17.62 8.56 11.99
CA TYR A 37 -18.15 9.07 13.24
C TYR A 37 -17.78 10.54 13.48
N LEU A 38 -16.54 10.94 13.22
CA LEU A 38 -16.11 12.34 13.32
C LEU A 38 -16.89 13.25 12.36
N VAL A 39 -17.13 12.79 11.12
CA VAL A 39 -17.94 13.54 10.16
C VAL A 39 -19.38 13.69 10.65
N LYS A 40 -19.98 12.64 11.21
CA LYS A 40 -21.31 12.69 11.80
C LYS A 40 -21.41 13.75 12.89
N GLN A 41 -20.46 13.77 13.83
CA GLN A 41 -20.44 14.76 14.91
C GLN A 41 -20.32 16.20 14.37
N ASN A 42 -19.45 16.40 13.38
CA ASN A 42 -19.27 17.71 12.75
C ASN A 42 -20.52 18.15 12.00
N LEU A 43 -21.18 17.24 11.30
CA LEU A 43 -22.42 17.54 10.59
C LEU A 43 -23.53 17.94 11.56
N GLN A 44 -23.67 17.25 12.70
CA GLN A 44 -24.66 17.59 13.72
C GLN A 44 -24.41 19.00 14.30
N LYS A 45 -23.14 19.38 14.53
CA LYS A 45 -22.77 20.73 14.98
C LYS A 45 -23.06 21.82 13.94
N PHE A 46 -22.91 21.51 12.66
CA PHE A 46 -23.28 22.44 11.59
C PHE A 46 -24.80 22.59 11.50
N ILE A 47 -25.53 21.47 11.55
CA ILE A 47 -26.98 21.45 11.36
C ILE A 47 -27.74 22.05 12.54
N SER A 48 -27.18 22.04 13.75
CA SER A 48 -27.79 22.78 14.87
C SER A 48 -27.92 24.29 14.62
N LYS A 49 -27.20 24.82 13.61
CA LYS A 49 -27.31 26.21 13.14
C LYS A 49 -28.36 26.41 12.03
N LEU A 50 -28.95 25.34 11.51
CA LEU A 50 -29.93 25.39 10.43
C LEU A 50 -31.38 25.25 10.95
N GLN A 51 -32.34 25.62 10.11
CA GLN A 51 -33.77 25.42 10.38
C GLN A 51 -34.38 24.50 9.29
N PRO A 52 -34.90 23.31 9.66
CA PRO A 52 -34.96 22.73 11.00
C PRO A 52 -33.59 22.23 11.49
N PRO A 53 -33.34 22.18 12.81
CA PRO A 53 -32.10 21.64 13.39
C PRO A 53 -32.12 20.11 13.43
N ASP A 54 -32.48 19.46 12.33
CA ASP A 54 -32.59 18.00 12.20
C ASP A 54 -31.68 17.49 11.08
N TYR A 55 -30.65 16.71 11.45
CA TYR A 55 -29.71 16.20 10.47
C TYR A 55 -30.31 15.18 9.51
N VAL A 56 -31.30 14.40 9.96
CA VAL A 56 -31.97 13.41 9.11
C VAL A 56 -32.76 14.11 8.00
N TYR A 57 -33.44 15.21 8.34
CA TYR A 57 -34.12 16.07 7.37
C TYR A 57 -33.17 16.56 6.27
N TRP A 58 -32.01 17.11 6.64
CA TRP A 58 -31.05 17.66 5.67
C TRP A 58 -30.31 16.59 4.86
N LEU A 59 -30.10 15.40 5.41
CA LEU A 59 -29.55 14.26 4.64
C LEU A 59 -30.50 13.84 3.52
N LYS A 60 -31.81 13.80 3.80
CA LYS A 60 -32.85 13.48 2.80
C LYS A 60 -33.05 14.59 1.78
N ASN A 61 -32.94 15.86 2.20
CA ASN A 61 -33.14 17.04 1.36
C ASN A 61 -31.81 17.70 0.97
N ILE A 62 -30.80 16.88 0.63
CA ILE A 62 -29.46 17.38 0.38
C ILE A 62 -29.41 18.23 -0.89
N THR A 63 -28.80 19.40 -0.80
CA THR A 63 -28.55 20.30 -1.93
C THR A 63 -27.08 20.68 -1.98
N LEU A 64 -26.62 21.21 -3.12
CA LEU A 64 -25.24 21.71 -3.21
C LEU A 64 -24.96 22.78 -2.15
N ARG A 65 -25.92 23.65 -1.83
CA ARG A 65 -25.74 24.73 -0.85
C ARG A 65 -25.57 24.22 0.57
N VAL A 66 -26.26 23.14 0.94
CA VAL A 66 -26.07 22.48 2.25
C VAL A 66 -24.68 21.87 2.33
N ILE A 67 -24.22 21.21 1.26
CA ILE A 67 -22.88 20.62 1.19
C ILE A 67 -21.82 21.71 1.27
N GLU A 68 -21.97 22.76 0.47
CA GLU A 68 -21.06 23.90 0.43
C GLU A 68 -21.00 24.59 1.79
N GLY A 69 -22.14 24.90 2.40
CA GLY A 69 -22.21 25.49 3.73
C GLY A 69 -21.53 24.63 4.79
N PHE A 70 -21.69 23.31 4.72
CA PHE A 70 -21.01 22.39 5.64
C PHE A 70 -19.49 22.39 5.47
N LEU A 71 -19.01 22.36 4.22
CA LEU A 71 -17.58 22.36 3.93
C LEU A 71 -16.93 23.70 4.30
N ARG A 72 -17.59 24.83 4.04
CA ARG A 72 -17.16 26.16 4.49
C ARG A 72 -17.13 26.25 6.01
N TRP A 73 -18.21 25.84 6.68
CA TRP A 73 -18.24 25.77 8.14
C TRP A 73 -17.11 24.89 8.69
N TYR A 74 -16.79 23.78 8.03
CA TYR A 74 -15.68 22.94 8.45
C TYR A 74 -14.33 23.67 8.34
N LEU A 75 -14.07 24.35 7.22
CA LEU A 75 -12.86 25.16 7.01
C LEU A 75 -12.78 26.33 7.99
N ASP A 76 -13.88 27.01 8.29
CA ASP A 76 -13.91 28.15 9.23
C ASP A 76 -13.63 27.72 10.68
N ASN A 77 -13.91 26.46 11.04
CA ASN A 77 -13.85 25.96 12.42
C ASN A 77 -12.67 25.01 12.67
N HIS A 78 -11.90 24.64 11.64
CA HIS A 78 -10.78 23.72 11.74
C HIS A 78 -9.57 24.29 10.99
N ASN A 79 -8.36 24.08 11.52
CA ASN A 79 -7.12 24.52 10.87
C ASN A 79 -6.75 23.59 9.70
N VAL A 80 -7.43 23.75 8.56
CA VAL A 80 -7.17 22.99 7.33
C VAL A 80 -6.35 23.86 6.40
N GLU A 81 -5.04 23.58 6.34
CA GLU A 81 -4.12 24.36 5.49
C GLU A 81 -4.04 23.81 4.06
N TYR A 82 -4.28 22.52 3.86
CA TYR A 82 -4.02 21.84 2.59
C TYR A 82 -5.31 21.41 1.88
N GLN A 83 -5.36 21.56 0.55
CA GLN A 83 -6.46 21.05 -0.28
C GLN A 83 -6.67 19.54 -0.11
N SER A 84 -5.58 18.79 0.09
CA SER A 84 -5.65 17.34 0.31
C SER A 84 -6.47 16.97 1.54
N GLY A 85 -6.46 17.80 2.60
CA GLY A 85 -7.24 17.61 3.82
C GLY A 85 -8.74 17.71 3.55
N ILE A 86 -9.19 18.78 2.88
CA ILE A 86 -10.60 18.97 2.56
C ILE A 86 -11.11 17.92 1.55
N LEU A 87 -10.28 17.47 0.61
CA LEU A 87 -10.60 16.38 -0.32
C LEU A 87 -10.88 15.06 0.41
N VAL A 88 -10.05 14.75 1.42
CA VAL A 88 -10.23 13.56 2.26
C VAL A 88 -11.50 13.70 3.09
N PHE A 89 -11.74 14.86 3.71
CA PHE A 89 -12.95 15.12 4.48
C PHE A 89 -14.23 14.97 3.64
N ALA A 90 -14.30 15.62 2.47
CA ALA A 90 -15.44 15.52 1.56
C ALA A 90 -15.69 14.09 1.07
N ARG A 91 -14.63 13.28 0.93
CA ARG A 91 -14.76 11.85 0.61
C ARG A 91 -15.44 11.08 1.74
N TYR A 92 -15.00 11.25 2.98
CA TYR A 92 -15.60 10.58 4.14
C TYR A 92 -17.04 11.05 4.38
N TRP A 93 -17.32 12.33 4.16
CA TRP A 93 -18.69 12.84 4.20
C TRP A 93 -19.61 12.15 3.20
N ARG A 94 -19.18 11.92 1.96
CA ARG A 94 -20.01 11.16 1.00
C ARG A 94 -20.22 9.71 1.45
N VAL A 95 -19.19 9.06 2.00
CA VAL A 95 -19.32 7.69 2.51
C VAL A 95 -20.35 7.65 3.64
N PHE A 96 -20.24 8.58 4.60
CA PHE A 96 -21.21 8.75 5.67
C PHE A 96 -22.64 8.96 5.12
N TRP A 97 -22.82 9.85 4.14
CA TRP A 97 -24.13 10.08 3.52
C TRP A 97 -24.70 8.79 2.91
N CYS A 98 -23.90 8.06 2.11
CA CYS A 98 -24.35 6.82 1.49
C CYS A 98 -24.79 5.77 2.52
N GLN A 99 -24.09 5.67 3.65
CA GLN A 99 -24.44 4.73 4.72
C GLN A 99 -25.73 5.10 5.44
N GLU A 100 -25.92 6.38 5.77
CA GLU A 100 -27.12 6.82 6.51
C GLU A 100 -28.38 6.81 5.62
N THR A 101 -28.23 7.02 4.30
CA THR A 101 -29.37 7.01 3.37
C THR A 101 -29.59 5.67 2.69
N ASP A 102 -28.70 4.70 2.88
CA ASP A 102 -28.65 3.43 2.15
C ASP A 102 -28.84 3.62 0.64
N SER A 103 -28.12 4.59 0.07
CA SER A 103 -28.33 5.07 -1.29
C SER A 103 -27.03 5.54 -1.94
N LEU A 104 -26.98 5.45 -3.27
CA LEU A 104 -25.86 5.98 -4.05
C LEU A 104 -25.91 7.51 -4.07
N PHE A 105 -24.77 8.14 -3.76
CA PHE A 105 -24.65 9.59 -3.79
C PHE A 105 -24.98 10.16 -5.19
N PRO A 106 -25.88 11.15 -5.33
CA PRO A 106 -26.35 11.62 -6.63
C PRO A 106 -25.21 12.10 -7.53
N TYR A 107 -25.15 11.61 -8.77
CA TYR A 107 -24.03 11.83 -9.69
C TYR A 107 -23.77 13.32 -9.99
N VAL A 108 -24.83 14.10 -10.23
CA VAL A 108 -24.70 15.54 -10.51
C VAL A 108 -24.16 16.29 -9.30
N LEU A 109 -24.65 15.98 -8.10
CA LEU A 109 -24.11 16.56 -6.87
C LEU A 109 -22.65 16.16 -6.68
N ARG A 110 -22.29 14.90 -6.95
CA ARG A 110 -20.89 14.43 -6.84
C ARG A 110 -19.95 15.28 -7.69
N ARG A 111 -20.30 15.54 -8.96
CA ARG A 111 -19.46 16.37 -9.84
C ARG A 111 -19.35 17.80 -9.32
N LYS A 112 -20.47 18.39 -8.89
CA LYS A 112 -20.50 19.76 -8.35
C LYS A 112 -19.69 19.89 -7.07
N THR A 113 -19.79 18.93 -6.14
CA THR A 113 -18.97 18.88 -4.93
C THR A 113 -17.49 18.68 -5.23
N THR A 114 -17.14 17.83 -6.21
CA THR A 114 -15.74 17.70 -6.63
C THR A 114 -15.20 19.02 -7.17
N MET A 115 -15.94 19.72 -8.04
CA MET A 115 -15.53 21.06 -8.52
C MET A 115 -15.33 22.02 -7.35
N LEU A 116 -16.31 22.11 -6.45
CA LEU A 116 -16.25 22.97 -5.28
C LEU A 116 -14.98 22.75 -4.44
N VAL A 117 -14.63 21.48 -4.14
CA VAL A 117 -13.47 21.15 -3.30
C VAL A 117 -12.14 21.20 -4.06
N CYS A 118 -12.16 21.04 -5.39
CA CYS A 118 -10.95 21.08 -6.21
C CYS A 118 -10.59 22.48 -6.70
N THR A 119 -11.54 23.42 -6.77
CA THR A 119 -11.30 24.76 -7.33
C THR A 119 -11.76 25.85 -6.36
N THR A 120 -13.06 25.96 -6.12
CA THR A 120 -13.65 27.11 -5.44
C THR A 120 -13.18 27.27 -3.99
N LEU A 121 -13.24 26.22 -3.18
CA LEU A 121 -12.82 26.31 -1.78
C LEU A 121 -11.31 26.51 -1.63
N PRO A 122 -10.44 25.80 -2.38
CA PRO A 122 -9.01 26.09 -2.36
C PRO A 122 -8.66 27.54 -2.71
N ASP A 123 -9.30 28.10 -3.74
CA ASP A 123 -9.06 29.48 -4.15
C ASP A 123 -9.52 30.49 -3.09
N GLU A 124 -10.72 30.30 -2.52
CA GLU A 124 -11.29 31.24 -1.54
C GLU A 124 -10.67 31.16 -0.15
N TYR A 125 -10.18 29.99 0.26
CA TYR A 125 -9.55 29.76 1.56
C TYR A 125 -8.02 29.73 1.49
N GLU A 126 -7.45 30.06 0.33
CA GLU A 126 -6.00 30.06 0.06
C GLU A 126 -5.33 28.74 0.49
N LEU A 127 -6.00 27.61 0.20
CA LEU A 127 -5.51 26.30 0.60
C LEU A 127 -4.26 25.94 -0.19
N ASP A 128 -3.29 25.37 0.51
CA ASP A 128 -2.06 24.87 -0.08
C ASP A 128 -2.38 23.72 -1.07
N LEU A 129 -2.07 24.00 -2.35
CA LEU A 129 -2.18 23.10 -3.49
C LEU A 129 -0.90 22.29 -3.71
N GLU A 130 0.20 22.66 -3.05
CA GLU A 130 1.46 21.98 -3.17
C GLU A 130 1.31 20.55 -2.62
N ALA A 131 1.36 19.59 -3.54
CA ALA A 131 1.74 18.26 -3.15
C ALA A 131 3.17 18.38 -2.63
N LYS A 132 3.40 18.25 -1.31
CA LYS A 132 4.75 18.15 -0.74
C LYS A 132 5.53 17.13 -1.56
N THR A 133 6.37 17.63 -2.47
CA THR A 133 7.22 16.79 -3.29
C THR A 133 8.25 16.22 -2.33
N GLN A 134 8.15 14.92 -2.05
CA GLN A 134 9.22 14.26 -1.33
C GLN A 134 10.48 14.38 -2.21
N PRO A 135 11.62 14.82 -1.67
CA PRO A 135 12.84 14.88 -2.45
C PRO A 135 13.14 13.48 -2.99
N PRO A 136 13.59 13.36 -4.25
CA PRO A 136 13.96 12.07 -4.79
C PRO A 136 15.12 11.51 -3.97
N VAL A 137 15.06 10.21 -3.67
CA VAL A 137 16.19 9.48 -3.07
C VAL A 137 17.07 9.01 -4.22
N ASN A 138 18.32 9.46 -4.23
CA ASN A 138 19.32 9.00 -5.18
C ASN A 138 20.21 7.90 -4.58
N ILE A 139 21.22 7.46 -5.35
CA ILE A 139 22.14 6.41 -4.92
C ILE A 139 23.06 6.85 -3.77
N ASP A 140 23.43 8.13 -3.71
CA ASP A 140 24.29 8.69 -2.66
C ASP A 140 23.54 8.76 -1.33
N ASP A 141 22.25 9.11 -1.36
CA ASP A 141 21.37 9.07 -0.19
C ASP A 141 21.24 7.65 0.36
N LEU A 142 21.06 6.66 -0.53
CA LEU A 142 21.03 5.26 -0.14
C LEU A 142 22.38 4.83 0.45
N HIS A 143 23.49 5.23 -0.17
CA HIS A 143 24.83 4.88 0.31
C HIS A 143 25.10 5.50 1.68
N PHE A 144 24.83 6.79 1.86
CA PHE A 144 25.00 7.50 3.12
C PHE A 144 24.12 6.91 4.23
N SER A 145 22.83 6.68 3.95
CA SER A 145 21.92 6.08 4.92
C SER A 145 22.28 4.63 5.26
N THR A 146 22.80 3.86 4.30
CA THR A 146 23.30 2.50 4.53
C THR A 146 24.56 2.52 5.40
N TYR A 147 25.54 3.37 5.08
CA TYR A 147 26.76 3.54 5.86
C TYR A 147 26.43 3.98 7.29
N HIS A 148 25.58 5.00 7.43
CA HIS A 148 25.15 5.47 8.74
C HIS A 148 24.52 4.34 9.54
N LEU A 149 23.58 3.59 8.97
CA LEU A 149 22.92 2.47 9.65
C LEU A 149 23.91 1.39 10.09
N MET A 150 24.88 1.05 9.24
CA MET A 150 25.78 -0.09 9.46
C MET A 150 27.00 0.24 10.35
N ALA A 151 27.54 1.46 10.26
CA ALA A 151 28.81 1.83 10.87
C ALA A 151 28.73 2.96 11.91
N ALA A 152 27.80 3.92 11.78
CA ALA A 152 27.74 5.11 12.65
C ALA A 152 26.58 5.11 13.65
N CYS A 153 25.52 4.38 13.36
CA CYS A 153 24.29 4.39 14.13
C CYS A 153 24.50 3.80 15.53
N LYS A 154 24.16 4.58 16.55
CA LYS A 154 24.22 4.17 17.97
C LYS A 154 22.97 3.42 18.44
N VAL A 155 21.95 3.27 17.60
CA VAL A 155 20.74 2.53 17.93
C VAL A 155 21.10 1.06 18.12
N LEU A 156 20.68 0.51 19.26
CA LEU A 156 20.89 -0.90 19.56
C LEU A 156 19.92 -1.76 18.75
N PHE A 157 20.46 -2.61 17.89
CA PHE A 157 19.70 -3.67 17.23
C PHE A 157 19.95 -4.98 17.97
N ALA A 158 18.89 -5.76 18.20
CA ALA A 158 19.01 -7.04 18.89
C ALA A 158 20.01 -7.99 18.22
N THR A 159 20.14 -7.93 16.88
CA THR A 159 21.13 -8.67 16.11
C THR A 159 21.60 -7.86 14.90
N VAL A 160 22.77 -8.22 14.35
CA VAL A 160 23.25 -7.69 13.05
C VAL A 160 22.22 -7.97 11.95
N ARG A 161 21.52 -9.12 12.02
CA ARG A 161 20.44 -9.49 11.11
C ARG A 161 19.32 -8.47 11.10
N CYS A 162 18.82 -8.04 12.26
CA CYS A 162 17.74 -7.05 12.35
C CYS A 162 18.13 -5.73 11.66
N ARG A 163 19.40 -5.34 11.80
CA ARG A 163 19.95 -4.14 11.15
C ARG A 163 20.03 -4.30 9.63
N GLN A 164 20.52 -5.44 9.15
CA GLN A 164 20.55 -5.77 7.71
C GLN A 164 19.11 -5.84 7.14
N GLN A 165 18.17 -6.47 7.84
CA GLN A 165 16.75 -6.55 7.45
C GLN A 165 16.06 -5.19 7.36
N LEU A 166 16.54 -4.18 8.08
CA LEU A 166 16.07 -2.80 7.91
C LEU A 166 16.69 -2.12 6.68
N SER A 167 17.94 -2.45 6.35
CA SER A 167 18.67 -1.90 5.20
C SER A 167 18.16 -2.45 3.87
N THR A 168 17.94 -3.77 3.77
CA THR A 168 17.59 -4.44 2.51
C THR A 168 16.31 -3.91 1.85
N PRO A 169 15.20 -3.66 2.57
CA PRO A 169 14.03 -3.03 1.98
C PRO A 169 14.34 -1.64 1.41
N ARG A 170 15.22 -0.84 2.03
CA ARG A 170 15.61 0.48 1.50
C ARG A 170 16.34 0.34 0.17
N LYS A 171 17.25 -0.63 0.06
CA LYS A 171 17.92 -0.96 -1.21
C LYS A 171 16.91 -1.39 -2.26
N MET A 172 16.01 -2.31 -1.92
CA MET A 172 14.96 -2.78 -2.83
C MET A 172 14.06 -1.63 -3.30
N MET A 173 13.59 -0.77 -2.39
CA MET A 173 12.73 0.37 -2.72
C MET A 173 13.43 1.38 -3.61
N THR A 174 14.72 1.66 -3.38
CA THR A 174 15.48 2.62 -4.19
C THR A 174 15.73 2.07 -5.59
N SER A 175 15.98 0.76 -5.72
CA SER A 175 16.21 0.12 -7.03
C SER A 175 14.95 -0.05 -7.87
N THR A 176 13.76 -0.06 -7.27
CA THR A 176 12.51 -0.35 -7.99
C THR A 176 11.44 0.72 -7.89
N SER A 177 11.67 1.78 -7.10
CA SER A 177 10.67 2.77 -6.69
C SER A 177 9.45 2.15 -6.02
N ALA A 178 9.57 0.93 -5.50
CA ALA A 178 8.48 0.25 -4.80
C ALA A 178 8.21 0.93 -3.45
N ARG A 179 6.95 0.95 -3.02
CA ARG A 179 6.57 1.53 -1.72
C ARG A 179 6.95 0.56 -0.60
N PRO A 180 7.26 1.03 0.63
CA PRO A 180 7.56 0.15 1.76
C PRO A 180 6.49 -0.92 1.98
N GLY A 181 5.22 -0.51 1.88
CA GLY A 181 4.05 -1.37 2.01
C GLY A 181 3.92 -2.48 0.96
N THR A 182 4.79 -2.53 -0.06
CA THR A 182 4.85 -3.63 -1.05
C THR A 182 5.76 -4.78 -0.63
N LEU A 183 6.68 -4.50 0.28
CA LEU A 183 7.68 -5.43 0.79
C LEU A 183 7.32 -5.88 2.21
N ILE A 184 6.81 -4.97 3.04
CA ILE A 184 6.55 -5.21 4.46
C ILE A 184 5.23 -4.55 4.83
N GLU A 185 4.35 -5.30 5.47
CA GLU A 185 3.12 -4.76 6.03
C GLU A 185 3.35 -4.19 7.43
N SER A 186 2.77 -3.02 7.70
CA SER A 186 2.81 -2.44 9.05
C SER A 186 1.74 -3.08 9.92
N SER A 187 2.18 -3.65 11.06
CA SER A 187 1.30 -4.28 12.05
C SER A 187 0.21 -3.33 12.58
N GLY A 188 0.48 -2.02 12.62
CA GLY A 188 -0.46 -1.00 13.07
C GLY A 188 -1.63 -0.73 12.12
N TYR A 189 -1.53 -1.14 10.85
CA TYR A 189 -2.53 -0.79 9.83
C TYR A 189 -3.59 -1.87 9.59
N MET A 190 -3.20 -3.15 9.64
CA MET A 190 -4.07 -4.28 9.30
C MET A 190 -4.09 -5.38 10.38
N ARG A 191 -3.33 -5.23 11.48
CA ARG A 191 -3.09 -6.28 12.49
C ARG A 191 -2.59 -7.61 11.91
N SER A 192 -2.15 -7.61 10.65
CA SER A 192 -1.48 -8.70 9.98
C SER A 192 0.02 -8.42 9.90
N ASN A 193 0.81 -9.48 10.01
CA ASN A 193 2.27 -9.45 9.95
C ASN A 193 2.74 -10.07 8.62
N ASP A 194 2.21 -9.63 7.47
CA ASP A 194 2.69 -10.12 6.17
C ASP A 194 3.90 -9.33 5.65
N ALA A 195 4.74 -10.02 4.89
CA ALA A 195 5.94 -9.43 4.30
C ALA A 195 6.38 -10.26 3.08
N LEU A 196 7.43 -9.81 2.41
CA LEU A 196 8.14 -10.59 1.40
C LEU A 196 8.62 -11.92 2.00
N LYS A 197 8.37 -13.04 1.31
CA LYS A 197 8.72 -14.39 1.77
C LYS A 197 9.76 -15.02 0.85
N TRP A 198 10.47 -16.02 1.36
CA TRP A 198 11.43 -16.81 0.58
C TRP A 198 10.84 -17.39 -0.72
N LYS A 199 9.58 -17.84 -0.69
CA LYS A 199 8.87 -18.36 -1.86
C LYS A 199 8.67 -17.32 -2.99
N ASP A 200 8.87 -16.04 -2.69
CA ASP A 200 8.68 -14.92 -3.62
C ASP A 200 10.00 -14.53 -4.31
N ILE A 201 11.10 -15.17 -3.93
CA ILE A 201 12.45 -14.92 -4.41
C ILE A 201 12.89 -16.12 -5.25
N GLU A 202 13.34 -15.85 -6.47
CA GLU A 202 13.93 -16.83 -7.39
C GLU A 202 15.36 -16.37 -7.70
N LEU A 203 16.35 -17.22 -7.48
CA LEU A 203 17.76 -16.95 -7.78
C LEU A 203 18.20 -17.76 -8.99
N TYR A 204 18.97 -17.13 -9.87
CA TYR A 204 19.50 -17.70 -11.09
C TYR A 204 20.98 -17.39 -11.21
N MET A 205 21.77 -18.39 -11.59
CA MET A 205 23.12 -18.17 -12.12
C MET A 205 23.00 -18.03 -13.63
N VAL A 206 23.43 -16.90 -14.18
CA VAL A 206 23.36 -16.63 -15.63
C VAL A 206 24.74 -16.25 -16.16
N LYS A 207 24.99 -16.51 -17.45
CA LYS A 207 26.22 -16.05 -18.10
C LYS A 207 26.11 -14.54 -18.36
N HIS A 208 27.22 -13.82 -18.17
CA HIS A 208 27.28 -12.41 -18.54
C HIS A 208 27.08 -12.27 -20.06
N LEU A 209 26.33 -11.25 -20.48
CA LEU A 209 25.97 -11.06 -21.89
C LEU A 209 27.21 -10.76 -22.76
N GLU A 210 28.18 -10.05 -22.18
CA GLU A 210 29.39 -9.61 -22.89
C GLU A 210 30.58 -10.55 -22.67
N ASP A 211 30.55 -11.37 -21.61
CA ASP A 211 31.61 -12.35 -21.31
C ASP A 211 31.00 -13.71 -20.93
N PRO A 212 30.91 -14.65 -21.88
CA PRO A 212 30.36 -15.99 -21.63
C PRO A 212 31.13 -16.83 -20.59
N HIS A 213 32.35 -16.43 -20.21
CA HIS A 213 33.14 -17.06 -19.15
C HIS A 213 32.81 -16.48 -17.76
N CYS A 214 32.22 -15.30 -17.71
CA CYS A 214 31.74 -14.68 -16.48
C CYS A 214 30.33 -15.18 -16.15
N GLN A 215 30.11 -15.57 -14.89
CA GLN A 215 28.79 -15.88 -14.35
C GLN A 215 28.37 -14.77 -13.41
N MET A 216 27.09 -14.42 -13.43
CA MET A 216 26.52 -13.42 -12.54
C MET A 216 25.24 -13.96 -11.89
N LEU A 217 25.02 -13.57 -10.63
CA LEU A 217 23.75 -13.87 -9.97
C LEU A 217 22.67 -12.87 -10.40
N LEU A 218 21.49 -13.42 -10.67
CA LEU A 218 20.28 -12.69 -10.98
C LEU A 218 19.18 -13.15 -10.03
N MET A 219 18.53 -12.20 -9.38
CA MET A 219 17.45 -12.45 -8.44
C MET A 219 16.15 -11.85 -8.98
N ARG A 220 15.11 -12.67 -9.13
CA ARG A 220 13.76 -12.21 -9.43
C ARG A 220 12.93 -12.22 -8.16
N VAL A 221 12.27 -11.12 -7.86
CA VAL A 221 11.48 -10.96 -6.63
C VAL A 221 10.07 -10.50 -6.97
N ARG A 222 9.07 -11.23 -6.46
CA ARG A 222 7.65 -10.88 -6.60
C ARG A 222 7.23 -9.97 -5.45
N HIS A 223 6.96 -8.70 -5.74
CA HIS A 223 6.48 -7.74 -4.74
C HIS A 223 4.97 -7.91 -4.58
N ARG A 224 4.55 -8.54 -3.48
CA ARG A 224 3.18 -9.08 -3.37
C ARG A 224 2.16 -8.10 -2.81
N LEU A 225 2.58 -7.17 -1.96
CA LEU A 225 1.67 -6.36 -1.16
C LEU A 225 1.25 -5.09 -1.91
N ASN A 226 0.40 -5.26 -2.92
CA ASN A 226 -0.05 -4.13 -3.74
C ASN A 226 -0.88 -3.14 -2.91
N LYS A 227 -0.62 -1.84 -3.06
CA LYS A 227 -1.38 -0.80 -2.36
C LYS A 227 -2.89 -0.94 -2.63
N GLY A 228 -3.67 -1.03 -1.55
CA GLY A 228 -5.14 -1.14 -1.61
C GLY A 228 -5.68 -2.50 -2.11
N LYS A 229 -4.80 -3.44 -2.50
CA LYS A 229 -5.18 -4.79 -2.96
C LYS A 229 -4.54 -5.90 -2.12
N GLY A 230 -3.48 -5.59 -1.38
CA GLY A 230 -2.65 -6.58 -0.69
C GLY A 230 -2.14 -7.63 -1.67
N ASN A 231 -2.21 -8.90 -1.27
CA ASN A 231 -1.82 -10.06 -2.10
C ASN A 231 -2.78 -10.39 -3.26
N ARG A 232 -3.74 -9.52 -3.59
CA ARG A 232 -4.70 -9.75 -4.67
C ARG A 232 -4.16 -9.22 -6.01
N GLY A 233 -4.35 -9.99 -7.07
CA GLY A 233 -3.92 -9.65 -8.43
C GLY A 233 -2.54 -10.18 -8.80
N VAL A 234 -2.04 -9.79 -9.97
CA VAL A 234 -0.71 -10.19 -10.45
C VAL A 234 0.35 -9.31 -9.75
N PRO A 235 1.29 -9.90 -8.98
CA PRO A 235 2.33 -9.11 -8.34
C PRO A 235 3.37 -8.64 -9.38
N PRO A 236 3.85 -7.38 -9.31
CA PRO A 236 5.01 -6.96 -10.09
C PRO A 236 6.23 -7.82 -9.73
N VAL A 237 7.03 -8.14 -10.75
CA VAL A 237 8.26 -8.93 -10.61
C VAL A 237 9.43 -8.04 -10.97
N PHE A 238 10.34 -7.83 -10.03
CA PHE A 238 11.56 -7.06 -10.23
C PHE A 238 12.76 -7.98 -10.34
N THR A 239 13.72 -7.58 -11.16
CA THR A 239 14.97 -8.30 -11.36
C THR A 239 16.09 -7.47 -10.76
N TYR A 240 16.90 -8.10 -9.92
CA TYR A 240 18.11 -7.54 -9.32
C TYR A 240 19.29 -8.30 -9.90
N THR A 241 20.32 -7.56 -10.27
CA THR A 241 21.62 -8.12 -10.66
C THR A 241 22.57 -8.01 -9.48
N GLU A 242 23.48 -8.98 -9.40
CA GLU A 242 24.60 -8.91 -8.47
C GLU A 242 25.43 -7.65 -8.72
N ARG A 243 25.85 -7.02 -7.63
CA ARG A 243 26.72 -5.84 -7.66
C ARG A 243 28.09 -6.20 -7.13
N ASN A 244 29.09 -6.08 -7.98
CA ASN A 244 30.51 -6.28 -7.62
C ASN A 244 31.24 -4.96 -7.33
N ASP A 245 30.63 -3.83 -7.68
CA ASP A 245 31.18 -2.49 -7.47
C ASP A 245 31.01 -2.01 -6.02
N ASN A 246 29.91 -2.38 -5.36
CA ASN A 246 29.67 -2.10 -3.96
C ASN A 246 28.78 -3.17 -3.31
N LEU A 247 29.42 -4.11 -2.60
CA LEU A 247 28.73 -5.19 -1.87
C LEU A 247 27.77 -4.65 -0.81
N GLY A 248 28.07 -3.48 -0.22
CA GLY A 248 27.22 -2.81 0.76
C GLY A 248 25.87 -2.37 0.18
N LEU A 249 25.74 -2.23 -1.13
CA LEU A 249 24.50 -1.90 -1.85
C LEU A 249 23.89 -3.11 -2.59
N CYS A 250 24.55 -4.26 -2.56
CA CYS A 250 24.07 -5.47 -3.22
C CYS A 250 22.88 -6.09 -2.45
N VAL A 251 21.71 -6.13 -3.08
CA VAL A 251 20.52 -6.78 -2.49
C VAL A 251 20.69 -8.29 -2.44
N ILE A 252 21.31 -8.89 -3.45
CA ILE A 252 21.53 -10.34 -3.51
C ILE A 252 22.42 -10.78 -2.34
N GLN A 253 23.48 -10.03 -2.03
CA GLN A 253 24.35 -10.30 -0.90
C GLN A 253 23.57 -10.33 0.43
N ASP A 254 22.72 -9.32 0.68
CA ASP A 254 21.90 -9.29 1.90
C ASP A 254 21.01 -10.55 2.03
N ILE A 255 20.42 -10.98 0.92
CA ILE A 255 19.54 -12.16 0.89
C ILE A 255 20.32 -13.45 1.16
N LEU A 256 21.53 -13.58 0.62
CA LEU A 256 22.42 -14.71 0.91
C LEU A 256 22.88 -14.72 2.37
N ASP A 257 23.25 -13.55 2.91
CA ASP A 257 23.63 -13.39 4.32
C ASP A 257 22.49 -13.81 5.27
N PHE A 258 21.25 -13.43 4.95
CA PHE A 258 20.08 -13.85 5.73
C PHE A 258 19.91 -15.35 5.77
N ASN A 259 20.21 -16.05 4.67
CA ASN A 259 20.10 -17.49 4.57
C ASN A 259 21.25 -18.17 5.33
N ALA A 260 22.49 -17.69 5.17
CA ALA A 260 23.65 -18.21 5.91
C ALA A 260 23.45 -18.08 7.43
N GLN A 261 22.96 -16.93 7.91
CA GLN A 261 22.62 -16.74 9.31
C GLN A 261 21.46 -17.63 9.79
N TYR A 262 20.53 -17.99 8.89
CA TYR A 262 19.41 -18.89 9.22
C TYR A 262 19.88 -20.35 9.33
N ALA A 263 20.77 -20.79 8.44
CA ALA A 263 21.35 -22.13 8.44
C ALA A 263 22.17 -22.41 9.72
N LEU A 264 22.78 -21.38 10.31
CA LEU A 264 23.51 -21.49 11.59
C LEU A 264 22.58 -21.63 12.81
N VAL A 265 21.30 -21.25 12.70
CA VAL A 265 20.35 -21.20 13.83
C VAL A 265 19.28 -22.30 13.75
N ALA A 266 19.02 -22.87 12.56
CA ALA A 266 18.03 -23.93 12.36
C ALA A 266 18.53 -24.99 11.36
N PRO A 267 19.39 -25.95 11.79
CA PRO A 267 20.04 -26.92 10.90
C PRO A 267 19.11 -27.97 10.26
N THR A 268 17.83 -28.04 10.66
CA THR A 268 16.90 -29.11 10.27
C THR A 268 15.88 -28.75 9.20
N PHE A 269 15.92 -27.54 8.64
CA PHE A 269 15.02 -27.19 7.54
C PHE A 269 15.64 -27.57 6.19
N THR A 270 15.35 -28.79 5.75
CA THR A 270 15.55 -29.19 4.36
C THR A 270 14.68 -28.29 3.47
N LEU A 271 15.35 -27.47 2.65
CA LEU A 271 14.75 -26.91 1.46
C LEU A 271 14.08 -28.07 0.70
N GLY A 272 12.75 -28.05 0.61
CA GLY A 272 11.97 -29.11 -0.03
C GLY A 272 12.49 -29.41 -1.44
N PRO A 273 12.12 -30.55 -2.05
CA PRO A 273 12.82 -31.20 -3.17
C PRO A 273 12.95 -30.40 -4.49
N LYS A 274 12.53 -29.13 -4.52
CA LYS A 274 12.78 -28.17 -5.61
C LYS A 274 13.82 -27.09 -5.28
N CYS A 275 14.39 -27.08 -4.07
CA CYS A 275 15.44 -26.17 -3.62
C CYS A 275 16.68 -26.91 -3.12
N THR A 276 16.83 -28.19 -3.43
CA THR A 276 18.03 -29.01 -3.18
C THR A 276 19.17 -28.75 -4.18
N HIS A 277 18.96 -27.88 -5.18
CA HIS A 277 20.00 -27.51 -6.15
C HIS A 277 20.80 -26.24 -5.79
N MET A 278 20.49 -25.55 -4.68
CA MET A 278 21.19 -24.29 -4.35
C MET A 278 22.56 -24.49 -3.68
N LEU A 279 22.97 -25.73 -3.40
CA LEU A 279 24.30 -26.08 -2.85
C LEU A 279 25.06 -27.11 -3.71
N ALA A 280 24.55 -27.47 -4.90
CA ALA A 280 25.21 -28.45 -5.75
C ALA A 280 26.02 -27.76 -6.87
N LYS A 281 27.35 -27.89 -6.74
CA LYS A 281 28.42 -27.50 -7.68
C LYS A 281 28.84 -26.04 -7.68
N ILE A 282 29.51 -25.65 -6.60
CA ILE A 282 30.77 -24.89 -6.75
C ILE A 282 31.86 -25.98 -6.74
N HIS A 283 32.60 -26.11 -7.84
CA HIS A 283 33.81 -26.95 -7.88
C HIS A 283 34.94 -26.24 -7.14
#